data_AF-A0A2G6QS20-F1
#
_entry.id   AF-A0A2G6QS20-F1
#
_cell.length_a   1.000
_cell.length_b   1.000
_cell.length_c   1.000
_cell.angle_alpha   90.00
_cell.angle_beta   90.00
_cell.angle_gamma   90.00
#
_symmetry.space_group_name_H-M   'P 1'
#
loop_
_entity.id
_entity.type
_entity.pdbx_description
1 polymer ?
#
loop_
_entity_poly.entity_id
_entity_poly.type
_entity_poly.pdbx_seq_one_letter_code
_entity_poly.pdbx_strand_id
1 'polypeptide(L)'
;MKIIISPAKLLDLKNKVPINSYTKCQFLDKSAELNEKLRKLSAKELSKLMKISNDLGQLNYERNQQWQREFSIENAKQAVYTFAGPVYKGIDAYSIKEDKILDLQNKLRILSGL
;
A
#
# COMPACT_ATOMS: atom_id res chain seq x y z
N MET A 1 -18.98 -12.78 6.91
CA MET A 1 -18.04 -12.13 7.86
C MET A 1 -17.07 -11.25 7.09
N LYS A 2 -16.76 -10.05 7.59
CA LYS A 2 -15.74 -9.14 7.05
C LYS A 2 -14.73 -8.84 8.15
N ILE A 3 -13.45 -8.87 7.80
CA ILE A 3 -12.31 -8.61 8.68
C ILE A 3 -11.69 -7.30 8.23
N ILE A 4 -11.46 -6.39 9.17
CA ILE A 4 -10.86 -5.09 8.89
C ILE A 4 -9.55 -5.00 9.69
N ILE A 5 -8.46 -4.65 9.01
CA ILE A 5 -7.16 -4.43 9.63
C ILE A 5 -6.59 -3.06 9.26
N SER A 6 -5.73 -2.55 10.13
CA SER A 6 -4.93 -1.36 9.86
C SER A 6 -3.84 -1.64 8.82
N PRO A 7 -3.39 -0.62 8.07
CA PRO A 7 -2.22 -0.74 7.19
C PRO A 7 -0.94 -0.84 8.03
N ALA A 8 0.18 -1.18 7.39
CA ALA A 8 1.51 -1.12 8.00
C ALA A 8 2.36 0.03 7.43
N LYS A 9 3.32 0.51 8.21
CA LYS A 9 4.29 1.53 7.75
C LYS A 9 5.38 0.94 6.85
N LEU A 10 5.79 -0.30 7.12
CA LEU A 10 6.83 -0.99 6.38
C LEU A 10 6.21 -1.65 5.14
N LEU A 11 6.89 -1.52 4.00
CA LEU A 11 6.47 -2.08 2.73
C LEU A 11 7.51 -3.07 2.20
N ASP A 12 7.07 -4.24 1.76
CA ASP A 12 7.84 -5.20 0.99
C ASP A 12 7.58 -4.99 -0.51
N LEU A 13 8.51 -4.31 -1.17
CA LEU A 13 8.48 -4.06 -2.60
C LEU A 13 9.42 -4.98 -3.39
N LYS A 14 10.11 -5.92 -2.73
CA LYS A 14 11.17 -6.72 -3.34
C LYS A 14 10.74 -8.15 -3.66
N ASN A 15 9.96 -8.77 -2.77
CA ASN A 15 9.57 -10.16 -2.97
C ASN A 15 8.56 -10.28 -4.11
N LYS A 16 8.74 -11.33 -4.92
CA LYS A 16 7.83 -11.68 -6.02
C LYS A 16 6.53 -12.22 -5.46
N VAL A 17 5.41 -11.76 -6.01
CA VAL A 17 4.07 -12.24 -5.66
C VAL A 17 3.81 -13.57 -6.39
N PRO A 18 3.28 -14.61 -5.72
CA PRO A 18 3.05 -15.91 -6.33
C PRO A 18 1.87 -15.97 -7.31
N ILE A 19 1.12 -14.87 -7.45
CA ILE A 19 -0.09 -14.78 -8.28
C ILE A 19 -0.06 -13.52 -9.15
N ASN A 20 -0.66 -13.62 -10.33
CA ASN A 20 -0.81 -12.49 -11.25
C ASN A 20 -2.18 -11.81 -11.14
N SER A 21 -3.13 -12.39 -10.40
CA SER A 21 -4.45 -11.81 -10.21
C SER A 21 -4.38 -10.59 -9.28
N TYR A 22 -5.06 -9.51 -9.67
CA TYR A 22 -5.16 -8.29 -8.86
C TYR A 22 -6.49 -7.59 -9.12
N THR A 23 -6.80 -6.63 -8.25
CA THR A 23 -7.95 -5.74 -8.39
C THR A 23 -7.50 -4.30 -8.25
N LYS A 24 -8.33 -3.34 -8.68
CA LYS A 24 -8.04 -1.91 -8.53
C LYS A 24 -8.64 -1.37 -7.23
N CYS A 25 -7.99 -0.35 -6.67
CA CYS A 25 -8.49 0.35 -5.48
C CYS A 25 -9.84 1.01 -5.77
N GLN A 26 -10.80 0.86 -4.84
CA GLN A 26 -12.16 1.38 -4.99
C GLN A 26 -12.23 2.92 -4.94
N PHE A 27 -11.31 3.57 -4.23
CA PHE A 27 -11.35 5.02 -3.95
C PHE A 27 -10.26 5.80 -4.69
N LEU A 28 -9.88 5.35 -5.89
CA LEU A 28 -8.75 5.90 -6.64
C LEU A 28 -8.84 7.40 -6.90
N ASP A 29 -10.04 7.95 -7.12
CA ASP A 29 -10.23 9.39 -7.32
C ASP A 29 -9.87 10.19 -6.06
N LYS A 30 -10.22 9.66 -4.90
CA LYS A 30 -9.97 10.29 -3.60
C LYS A 30 -8.47 10.22 -3.27
N SER A 31 -7.83 9.09 -3.60
CA SER A 31 -6.37 8.94 -3.52
C SER A 31 -5.65 9.95 -4.42
N ALA A 32 -6.18 10.21 -5.62
CA ALA A 32 -5.62 11.21 -6.53
C ALA A 32 -5.70 12.62 -5.94
N GLU A 33 -6.87 13.03 -5.43
CA GLU A 33 -7.06 14.34 -4.78
C GLU A 33 -6.12 14.54 -3.57
N LEU A 34 -5.92 13.49 -2.77
CA LEU A 34 -4.98 13.53 -1.65
C LEU A 34 -3.54 13.68 -2.15
N ASN A 35 -3.14 12.88 -3.14
CA ASN A 35 -1.78 12.91 -3.65
C ASN A 35 -1.44 14.23 -4.37
N GLU A 36 -2.40 14.86 -5.04
CA GLU A 36 -2.22 16.21 -5.61
C GLU A 36 -1.85 17.26 -4.56
N LYS A 37 -2.41 17.14 -3.34
CA LYS A 37 -2.04 18.01 -2.21
C LYS A 37 -0.67 17.63 -1.65
N LEU A 38 -0.41 16.32 -1.48
CA LEU A 38 0.84 15.83 -0.91
C LEU A 38 2.06 16.13 -1.80
N ARG A 39 1.93 16.07 -3.13
CA ARG A 39 3.02 16.40 -4.08
C ARG A 39 3.48 17.85 -4.03
N LYS A 40 2.63 18.77 -3.56
CA LYS A 40 2.98 20.19 -3.43
C LYS A 40 3.84 20.47 -2.20
N LEU A 41 3.91 19.54 -1.26
CA LEU A 41 4.71 19.66 -0.05
C LEU A 41 6.16 19.25 -0.34
N SER A 42 7.11 20.02 0.20
CA SER A 42 8.52 19.64 0.21
C SER A 42 8.78 18.45 1.13
N ALA A 43 9.92 17.75 0.93
CA ALA A 43 10.35 16.67 1.81
C ALA A 43 10.46 17.11 3.30
N LYS A 44 10.86 18.36 3.55
CA LYS A 44 10.94 18.93 4.91
C LYS A 44 9.55 19.13 5.51
N GLU A 45 8.59 19.63 4.75
CA GLU A 45 7.20 19.77 5.19
C GLU A 45 6.56 18.41 5.45
N LEU A 46 6.79 17.42 4.59
CA LEU A 46 6.32 16.04 4.79
C LEU A 46 6.93 15.43 6.06
N SER A 47 8.23 15.62 6.30
CA SER A 47 8.90 15.15 7.52
C SER A 47 8.24 15.71 8.78
N LYS A 48 7.98 17.03 8.79
CA LYS A 48 7.32 17.72 9.90
C LYS A 48 5.87 17.27 10.08
N LEU A 49 5.11 17.18 9.00
CA LEU A 49 3.70 16.79 9.00
C LEU A 49 3.52 15.36 9.53
N MET A 50 4.31 14.42 9.03
CA MET A 50 4.21 13.00 9.36
C MET A 50 4.98 12.61 10.63
N LYS A 51 5.78 13.54 11.19
CA LYS A 51 6.68 13.31 12.34
C LYS A 51 7.65 12.16 12.08
N ILE A 52 8.33 12.20 10.94
CA ILE A 52 9.30 11.19 10.47
C ILE A 52 10.67 11.82 10.23
N SER A 53 11.70 10.99 10.08
CA SER A 53 13.06 11.45 9.75
C SER A 53 13.11 12.13 8.39
N ASN A 54 14.16 12.93 8.16
CA ASN A 54 14.38 13.59 6.87
C ASN A 54 14.48 12.56 5.72
N ASP A 55 15.17 11.45 5.94
CA ASP A 55 15.31 10.39 4.93
C ASP A 55 13.95 9.78 4.56
N LEU A 56 13.08 9.55 5.54
CA LEU A 56 11.73 9.05 5.29
C LEU A 56 10.85 10.11 4.64
N GLY A 57 11.03 11.39 4.98
CA GLY A 57 10.35 12.49 4.31
C GLY A 57 10.74 12.62 2.84
N GLN A 58 12.03 12.50 2.53
CA GLN A 58 12.54 12.48 1.16
C GLN A 58 12.00 11.29 0.37
N LEU A 59 12.03 10.10 0.95
CA LEU A 59 11.45 8.90 0.34
C LEU A 59 9.95 9.06 0.04
N ASN A 60 9.17 9.63 0.97
CA ASN A 60 7.74 9.84 0.75
C ASN A 60 7.47 10.97 -0.24
N TYR A 61 8.31 12.01 -0.30
CA TYR A 61 8.25 13.02 -1.34
C TYR A 61 8.38 12.39 -2.72
N GLU A 62 9.41 11.57 -2.94
CA GLU A 62 9.66 10.87 -4.21
C GLU A 62 8.49 9.95 -4.56
N ARG A 63 7.98 9.17 -3.61
CA ARG A 63 6.81 8.32 -3.81
C ARG A 63 5.57 9.10 -4.25
N ASN A 64 5.31 10.25 -3.62
CA ASN A 64 4.18 11.09 -4.00
C ASN A 64 4.35 11.61 -5.44
N GLN A 65 5.57 12.02 -5.84
CA GLN A 65 5.87 12.44 -7.22
C GLN A 65 5.75 11.31 -8.25
N GLN A 66 6.16 10.09 -7.88
CA GLN A 66 6.13 8.92 -8.78
C GLN A 66 4.77 8.23 -8.85
N TRP A 67 3.87 8.50 -7.91
CA TRP A 67 2.54 7.91 -7.89
C TRP A 67 1.84 8.15 -9.23
N GLN A 68 0.96 7.26 -9.63
CA GLN A 68 0.15 7.46 -10.83
C GLN A 68 -1.16 6.72 -10.68
N ARG A 69 -2.15 7.13 -11.48
CA ARG A 69 -3.49 6.56 -11.41
C ARG A 69 -3.57 5.17 -12.05
N GLU A 70 -2.71 4.91 -13.03
CA GLU A 70 -2.71 3.66 -13.78
C GLU A 70 -1.76 2.64 -13.14
N PHE A 71 -2.36 1.64 -12.47
CA PHE A 71 -1.61 0.55 -11.84
C PHE A 71 -1.52 -0.68 -12.74
N SER A 72 -0.32 -1.25 -12.77
CA SER A 72 0.02 -2.52 -13.39
C SER A 72 0.90 -3.34 -12.43
N ILE A 73 1.15 -4.60 -12.74
CA ILE A 73 2.09 -5.45 -11.97
C ILE A 73 3.54 -4.95 -12.00
N GLU A 74 3.88 -4.03 -12.91
CA GLU A 74 5.22 -3.46 -13.04
C GLU A 74 5.45 -2.29 -12.08
N ASN A 75 4.39 -1.55 -11.76
CA ASN A 75 4.47 -0.31 -10.97
C ASN A 75 3.76 -0.42 -9.61
N ALA A 76 3.02 -1.49 -9.36
CA ALA A 76 2.25 -1.71 -8.15
C ALA A 76 2.26 -3.17 -7.73
N LYS A 77 1.96 -3.38 -6.45
CA LYS A 77 1.90 -4.69 -5.80
C LYS A 77 0.62 -4.78 -4.99
N GLN A 78 0.00 -5.96 -4.93
CA GLN A 78 -1.25 -6.14 -4.18
C GLN A 78 -1.02 -5.86 -2.69
N ALA A 79 -1.98 -5.18 -2.05
CA ALA A 79 -1.79 -4.63 -0.70
C ALA A 79 -1.41 -5.70 0.36
N VAL A 80 -1.99 -6.90 0.28
CA VAL A 80 -1.74 -7.99 1.23
C VAL A 80 -0.29 -8.52 1.19
N TYR A 81 0.37 -8.42 0.03
CA TYR A 81 1.78 -8.79 -0.14
C TYR A 81 2.73 -7.60 0.02
N THR A 82 2.21 -6.39 0.08
CA THR A 82 3.00 -5.15 0.13
C THR A 82 3.22 -4.71 1.56
N PHE A 83 2.19 -4.71 2.41
CA PHE A 83 2.36 -4.31 3.80
C PHE A 83 3.13 -5.38 4.59
N ALA A 84 4.11 -4.93 5.37
CA ALA A 84 4.93 -5.78 6.22
C ALA A 84 4.86 -5.33 7.68
N GLY A 85 4.70 -6.28 8.60
CA GLY A 85 4.59 -6.01 10.03
C GLY A 85 3.99 -7.20 10.78
N PRO A 86 3.87 -7.16 12.11
CA PRO A 86 3.41 -8.31 12.90
C PRO A 86 2.05 -8.88 12.45
N VAL A 87 1.07 -8.02 12.14
CA VAL A 87 -0.25 -8.44 11.63
C VAL A 87 -0.12 -9.17 10.29
N TYR A 88 0.66 -8.62 9.36
CA TYR A 88 0.84 -9.20 8.02
C TYR A 88 1.69 -10.48 8.04
N LYS A 89 2.65 -10.57 8.97
CA LYS A 89 3.36 -11.83 9.26
C LYS A 89 2.42 -12.89 9.84
N GLY A 90 1.44 -12.50 10.64
CA GLY A 90 0.41 -13.42 11.15
C GLY A 90 -0.58 -13.88 10.08
N ILE A 91 -0.87 -13.04 9.08
CA ILE A 91 -1.68 -13.42 7.91
C ILE A 91 -0.90 -14.38 7.00
N ASP A 92 0.41 -14.15 6.88
CA ASP A 92 1.34 -14.93 6.06
C ASP A 92 0.78 -15.26 4.67
N ALA A 93 0.48 -14.21 3.90
CA ALA A 93 -0.18 -14.36 2.61
C ALA A 93 0.57 -15.24 1.59
N TYR A 94 1.88 -15.44 1.78
CA TYR A 94 2.71 -16.29 0.92
C TYR A 94 2.51 -17.79 1.19
N SER A 95 2.03 -18.20 2.36
CA SER A 95 1.70 -19.62 2.65
C SER A 95 0.27 -19.99 2.29
N ILE A 96 -0.58 -19.01 1.95
CA ILE A 96 -1.95 -19.24 1.51
C ILE A 96 -1.94 -19.77 0.07
N LYS A 97 -2.63 -20.89 -0.18
CA LYS A 97 -2.81 -21.44 -1.53
C LYS A 97 -3.52 -20.43 -2.44
N GLU A 98 -3.15 -20.41 -3.72
CA GLU A 98 -3.67 -19.46 -4.71
C GLU A 98 -5.21 -19.46 -4.80
N ASP A 99 -5.85 -20.64 -4.76
CA ASP A 99 -7.30 -20.79 -4.78
C ASP A 99 -8.00 -20.14 -3.56
N LYS A 100 -7.27 -20.01 -2.45
CA LYS A 100 -7.76 -19.39 -1.20
C LYS A 100 -7.49 -17.89 -1.10
N ILE A 101 -6.67 -17.33 -2.00
CA ILE A 101 -6.49 -15.87 -2.05
C ILE A 101 -7.80 -15.16 -2.43
N LEU A 102 -8.62 -15.76 -3.29
CA LEU A 102 -9.94 -15.23 -3.63
C LEU A 102 -10.90 -15.21 -2.43
N ASP A 103 -10.86 -16.26 -1.60
CA ASP A 103 -11.62 -16.31 -0.34
C ASP A 103 -11.17 -15.19 0.61
N LEU A 104 -9.86 -14.94 0.70
CA LEU A 104 -9.29 -13.85 1.50
C LEU A 104 -9.73 -12.48 0.96
N GLN A 105 -9.67 -12.27 -0.36
CA GLN A 105 -10.10 -11.04 -1.03
C GLN A 105 -11.57 -10.71 -0.73
N ASN A 106 -12.42 -11.73 -0.55
CA ASN A 106 -13.82 -11.56 -0.18
C ASN A 106 -14.04 -11.26 1.31
N LYS A 107 -13.09 -11.56 2.19
CA LYS A 107 -13.27 -11.44 3.65
C LYS A 107 -12.47 -10.30 4.27
N LEU A 108 -11.27 -10.00 3.77
CA LEU A 108 -10.34 -9.04 4.37
C LEU A 108 -10.42 -7.66 3.71
N ARG A 109 -10.38 -6.60 4.52
CA ARG A 109 -10.21 -5.21 4.09
C ARG A 109 -9.09 -4.57 4.88
N ILE A 110 -8.25 -3.81 4.20
CA ILE A 110 -7.17 -3.02 4.79
C ILE A 110 -7.60 -1.56 4.71
N LEU A 111 -7.69 -0.88 5.85
CA LEU A 111 -7.92 0.56 5.86
C LEU A 111 -6.69 1.29 5.30
N SER A 112 -6.89 2.38 4.58
CA SER A 112 -5.81 3.21 4.03
C SER A 112 -6.16 4.68 4.18
N GLY A 113 -5.16 5.49 4.55
CA GLY A 113 -5.28 6.95 4.61
C GLY A 113 -5.00 7.66 3.28
N LEU A 114 -4.53 6.91 2.28
CA LEU A 114 -4.40 7.31 0.88
C LEU A 114 -5.34 6.46 0.04
#